data_AF-A0A945E5M3-F1
#
_entry.id   AF-A0A945E5M3-F1
#
_cell.length_a   1.000
_cell.length_b   1.000
_cell.length_c   1.000
_cell.angle_alpha   90.00
_cell.angle_beta   90.00
_cell.angle_gamma   90.00
#
_symmetry.space_group_name_H-M   'P 1'
#
loop_
_entity.id
_entity.type
_entity.pdbx_description
1 polymer ?
#
loop_
_entity_poly.entity_id
_entity_poly.type
_entity_poly.pdbx_seq_one_letter_code
_entity_poly.pdbx_strand_id
1 'polypeptide(L)'
;MNSPPDAEACHWHPENRAGVRCQRCDRRICARCMHSASVGFHCPECLAPRSSERFSPRSAPSAGGLGIPARSGRDATSVIIGLNLAGFALMVLAGGTGSRIYNRFASGGGSITGDHGLLGGWAPYVGMDAVVGVSSGEWWRLVTGGFLHGGLLHLVFNMFLLWM
;
A
#
# COMPACT_ATOMS: atom_id res chain seq x y z
N MET A 1 -40.51 -38.19 -5.60
CA MET A 1 -39.27 -37.43 -5.88
C MET A 1 -38.64 -37.10 -4.54
N ASN A 2 -37.68 -37.92 -4.10
CA ASN A 2 -37.07 -37.82 -2.78
C ASN A 2 -36.14 -36.60 -2.76
N SER A 3 -36.40 -35.65 -1.86
CA SER A 3 -35.45 -34.57 -1.57
C SER A 3 -34.17 -35.16 -0.98
N PRO A 4 -32.97 -34.69 -1.36
CA PRO A 4 -31.75 -35.03 -0.65
C PRO A 4 -31.85 -34.54 0.82
N PRO A 5 -31.45 -35.37 1.81
CA PRO A 5 -31.70 -35.16 3.24
C PRO A 5 -30.87 -34.07 3.95
N ASP A 6 -30.25 -33.14 3.24
CA ASP A 6 -29.17 -32.30 3.79
C ASP A 6 -29.37 -30.78 3.61
N ALA A 7 -30.57 -30.36 3.18
CA ALA A 7 -31.03 -28.98 3.34
C ALA A 7 -31.48 -28.71 4.80
N GLU A 8 -30.55 -28.91 5.74
CA GLU A 8 -30.73 -28.62 7.15
C GLU A 8 -31.22 -27.17 7.30
N ALA A 9 -32.27 -26.98 8.10
CA ALA A 9 -33.01 -25.73 8.17
C ALA A 9 -32.14 -24.50 8.46
N CYS A 10 -32.63 -23.32 8.07
CA CYS A 10 -31.97 -22.07 8.39
C CYS A 10 -31.90 -21.89 9.91
N HIS A 11 -30.76 -21.39 10.40
CA HIS A 11 -30.53 -21.20 11.82
C HIS A 11 -31.52 -20.22 12.47
N TRP A 12 -32.04 -19.25 11.71
CA TRP A 12 -33.04 -18.28 12.17
C TRP A 12 -34.48 -18.64 11.79
N HIS A 13 -34.63 -19.53 10.79
CA HIS A 13 -35.91 -19.92 10.24
C HIS A 13 -35.98 -21.44 10.10
N PRO A 14 -36.33 -22.15 11.18
CA PRO A 14 -36.47 -23.62 11.16
C PRO A 14 -37.45 -24.12 10.09
N GLU A 15 -38.42 -23.29 9.72
CA GLU A 15 -39.42 -23.54 8.69
C GLU A 15 -38.88 -23.42 7.26
N ASN A 16 -37.72 -22.79 7.07
CA ASN A 16 -37.13 -22.53 5.76
C ASN A 16 -35.90 -23.40 5.51
N ARG A 17 -35.82 -23.97 4.31
CA ARG A 17 -34.62 -24.71 3.86
C ARG A 17 -33.44 -23.75 3.69
N ALA A 18 -32.29 -24.12 4.23
CA ALA A 18 -31.06 -23.39 3.95
C ALA A 18 -30.47 -23.84 2.61
N GLY A 19 -30.04 -22.88 1.79
CA GLY A 19 -29.42 -23.14 0.49
C GLY A 19 -27.93 -22.81 0.44
N VAL A 20 -27.43 -22.03 1.41
CA VAL A 20 -26.04 -21.56 1.46
C VAL A 20 -25.57 -21.44 2.92
N ARG A 21 -24.25 -21.33 3.14
CA ARG A 21 -23.62 -21.16 4.46
C ARG A 21 -22.91 -19.81 4.57
N CYS A 22 -22.92 -19.23 5.76
CA CYS A 22 -22.21 -17.98 6.03
C CYS A 22 -20.68 -18.21 6.01
N GLN A 23 -19.95 -17.45 5.21
CA GLN A 23 -18.48 -17.57 5.10
C GLN A 23 -17.71 -17.24 6.40
N ARG A 24 -18.35 -16.59 7.39
CA ARG A 24 -17.70 -16.14 8.63
C ARG A 24 -17.94 -17.07 9.83
N CYS A 25 -19.11 -17.69 9.92
CA CYS A 25 -19.51 -18.52 11.07
C CYS A 25 -20.05 -19.89 10.69
N ASP A 26 -20.05 -20.22 9.40
CA ASP A 26 -20.56 -21.46 8.79
C ASP A 26 -22.03 -21.82 9.09
N ARG A 27 -22.77 -20.93 9.76
CA ARG A 27 -24.20 -21.14 10.00
C ARG A 27 -24.98 -21.14 8.68
N ARG A 28 -25.97 -22.03 8.62
CA ARG A 28 -26.84 -22.21 7.46
C ARG A 28 -27.86 -21.08 7.34
N ILE A 29 -28.01 -20.54 6.14
CA ILE A 29 -28.88 -19.40 5.82
C ILE A 29 -29.87 -19.74 4.70
N CYS A 30 -31.13 -19.33 4.87
CA CYS A 30 -32.14 -19.33 3.81
C CYS A 30 -32.02 -18.07 2.95
N ALA A 31 -32.68 -18.05 1.79
CA ALA A 31 -32.70 -16.90 0.88
C ALA A 31 -33.20 -15.60 1.52
N ARG A 32 -33.99 -15.67 2.60
CA ARG A 32 -34.46 -14.48 3.35
C ARG A 32 -33.38 -13.87 4.25
N CYS A 33 -32.47 -14.67 4.80
CA CYS A 33 -31.37 -14.21 5.67
C CYS A 33 -30.04 -14.04 4.92
N MET A 34 -30.06 -14.23 3.61
CA MET A 34 -28.87 -14.25 2.76
C MET A 34 -28.53 -12.83 2.32
N HIS A 35 -27.36 -12.36 2.75
CA HIS A 35 -26.82 -11.07 2.31
C HIS A 35 -25.56 -11.30 1.50
N SER A 36 -25.46 -10.63 0.34
CA SER A 36 -24.26 -10.69 -0.51
C SER A 36 -23.05 -10.07 0.18
N ALA A 37 -21.90 -10.73 0.04
CA ALA A 37 -20.61 -10.24 0.48
C ALA A 37 -19.65 -10.14 -0.73
N SER A 38 -18.48 -9.54 -0.54
CA SER A 38 -17.42 -9.52 -1.56
C SER A 38 -17.01 -10.93 -1.99
N VAL A 39 -17.10 -11.89 -1.07
CA VAL A 39 -16.94 -13.32 -1.34
C VAL A 39 -18.06 -14.09 -0.64
N GLY A 40 -18.97 -14.69 -1.41
CA GLY A 40 -20.06 -15.53 -0.92
C GLY A 40 -21.17 -14.75 -0.19
N PHE A 41 -21.66 -15.31 0.92
CA PHE A 41 -22.80 -14.79 1.65
C PHE A 41 -22.54 -14.68 3.15
N HIS A 42 -23.18 -13.70 3.78
CA HIS A 42 -23.13 -13.46 5.21
C HIS A 42 -24.53 -13.53 5.85
N CYS A 43 -24.57 -13.96 7.11
CA CYS A 43 -25.78 -14.00 7.93
C CYS A 43 -25.99 -12.65 8.65
N PRO A 44 -27.23 -12.35 9.11
CA PRO A 44 -27.53 -11.07 9.77
C PRO A 44 -26.69 -10.81 11.04
N GLU A 45 -26.32 -11.84 11.79
CA GLU A 45 -25.47 -11.68 13.00
C GLU A 45 -24.02 -11.29 12.66
N CYS A 46 -23.49 -11.76 11.52
CA CYS A 46 -22.15 -11.38 11.06
C CYS A 46 -22.11 -10.03 10.35
N LEU A 47 -23.27 -9.55 9.89
CA LEU A 47 -23.47 -8.27 9.23
C LEU A 47 -23.85 -7.15 10.19
N ALA A 48 -24.55 -7.49 11.27
CA ALA A 48 -24.88 -6.55 12.32
C ALA A 48 -23.58 -5.87 12.78
N PRO A 49 -23.53 -4.52 12.79
CA PRO A 49 -22.37 -3.83 13.33
C PRO A 49 -22.28 -4.24 14.79
N ARG A 50 -21.32 -5.13 15.12
CA ARG A 50 -20.92 -5.32 16.52
C ARG A 50 -20.58 -3.93 17.00
N SER A 51 -21.25 -3.48 18.06
CA SER A 51 -20.96 -2.21 18.72
C SER A 51 -19.46 -2.06 18.73
N SER A 52 -18.98 -1.00 18.09
CA SER A 52 -17.59 -0.78 17.78
C SER A 52 -16.73 -0.82 19.05
N GLU A 53 -16.32 -2.01 19.47
CA GLU A 53 -14.93 -2.22 19.80
C GLU A 53 -14.21 -1.86 18.52
N ARG A 54 -13.80 -0.58 18.48
CA ARG A 54 -12.91 -0.01 17.48
C ARG A 54 -12.02 -1.13 16.99
N PHE A 55 -12.23 -1.55 15.75
CA PHE A 55 -11.41 -2.54 15.10
C PHE A 55 -10.00 -1.94 15.05
N SER A 56 -9.24 -2.16 16.12
CA SER A 56 -7.81 -2.05 16.11
C SER A 56 -7.39 -3.18 15.19
N PRO A 57 -6.82 -2.89 14.01
CA PRO A 57 -6.37 -3.94 13.10
C PRO A 57 -5.42 -4.81 13.92
N ARG A 58 -5.87 -6.03 14.26
CA ARG A 58 -5.02 -7.00 14.93
C ARG A 58 -3.85 -7.21 14.00
N SER A 59 -2.71 -6.67 14.41
CA SER A 59 -1.43 -6.83 13.76
C SER A 59 -1.25 -8.31 13.48
N ALA A 60 -1.04 -8.66 12.21
CA ALA A 60 -0.46 -9.95 11.89
C ALA A 60 0.82 -10.08 12.73
N PRO A 61 1.09 -11.22 13.39
CA PRO A 61 2.36 -11.38 14.07
C PRO A 61 3.46 -11.31 13.02
N SER A 62 4.22 -10.21 13.04
CA SER A 62 5.45 -10.10 12.28
C SER A 62 6.39 -11.20 12.78
N ALA A 63 6.85 -12.04 11.86
CA ALA A 63 7.80 -13.12 12.12
C ALA A 63 9.23 -12.61 12.41
N GLY A 64 9.36 -11.57 13.26
CA GLY A 64 10.62 -10.99 13.69
C GLY A 64 10.45 -10.43 15.09
N GLY A 65 11.02 -11.12 16.08
CA GLY A 65 10.87 -10.87 17.52
C GLY A 65 11.60 -9.61 18.03
N LEU A 66 11.33 -8.44 17.46
CA LEU A 66 11.59 -7.16 18.10
C LEU A 66 10.26 -6.41 18.23
N GLY A 67 9.80 -6.22 19.47
CA GLY A 67 8.56 -5.53 19.82
C GLY A 67 8.59 -4.03 19.49
N ILE A 68 8.60 -3.69 18.21
CA ILE A 68 8.27 -2.35 17.73
C ILE A 68 6.73 -2.25 17.77
N PRO A 69 6.13 -1.35 18.58
CA PRO A 69 4.69 -1.18 18.57
C PRO A 69 4.25 -0.85 17.14
N ALA A 70 3.26 -1.60 16.62
CA ALA A 70 2.69 -1.36 15.30
C ALA A 70 2.10 0.05 15.29
N ARG A 71 2.87 1.03 14.78
CA ARG A 71 2.36 2.36 14.47
C ARG A 71 1.20 2.19 13.52
N SER A 72 0.16 3.01 13.67
CA SER A 72 -0.94 3.06 12.71
C SER A 72 -0.33 3.14 11.31
N GLY A 73 -0.79 2.35 10.33
CA GLY A 73 -0.24 2.42 8.97
C GLY A 73 -0.23 3.84 8.41
N ARG A 74 -1.15 4.68 8.89
CA ARG A 74 -1.25 6.11 8.62
C ARG A 74 -0.02 6.91 9.07
N ASP A 75 0.62 6.54 10.18
CA ASP A 75 1.82 7.19 10.69
C ASP A 75 3.03 6.93 9.77
N ALA A 76 3.19 5.69 9.31
CA ALA A 76 4.26 5.33 8.37
C ALA A 76 4.05 6.01 7.03
N THR A 77 2.82 6.02 6.50
CA THR A 77 2.48 6.73 5.27
C THR A 77 2.77 8.23 5.39
N SER A 78 2.38 8.88 6.49
CA SER A 78 2.67 10.30 6.71
C SER A 78 4.17 10.60 6.79
N VAL A 79 4.96 9.73 7.44
CA VAL A 79 6.42 9.87 7.49
C VAL A 79 7.04 9.72 6.10
N ILE A 80 6.63 8.71 5.33
CA ILE A 80 7.13 8.48 3.97
C ILE A 80 6.75 9.65 3.06
N ILE A 81 5.52 10.17 3.14
CA ILE A 81 5.11 11.37 2.41
C ILE A 81 6.01 12.55 2.78
N GLY A 82 6.23 12.79 4.08
CA GLY A 82 7.09 13.87 4.56
C GLY A 82 8.53 13.77 4.02
N LEU A 83 9.11 12.57 4.02
CA LEU A 83 10.45 12.32 3.49
C LEU A 83 10.53 12.58 1.97
N ASN A 84 9.53 12.16 1.21
CA ASN A 84 9.48 12.41 -0.24
C ASN A 84 9.33 13.90 -0.57
N LEU A 85 8.47 14.61 0.16
CA LEU A 85 8.32 16.06 0.03
C LEU A 85 9.62 16.80 0.36
N ALA A 86 10.30 16.40 1.44
CA ALA A 86 11.59 16.97 1.82
C ALA A 86 12.68 16.69 0.78
N GLY A 87 12.78 15.45 0.30
CA GLY A 87 13.73 15.07 -0.76
C GLY A 87 13.51 15.85 -2.04
N PHE A 88 12.25 15.99 -2.48
CA PHE A 88 11.92 16.80 -3.65
C PHE A 88 12.24 18.28 -3.47
N ALA A 89 11.97 18.86 -2.30
CA ALA A 89 12.30 20.25 -2.00
C ALA A 89 13.83 20.48 -2.07
N LEU A 90 14.63 19.61 -1.46
CA LEU A 90 16.10 19.68 -1.54
C LEU A 90 16.58 19.62 -2.99
N MET A 91 16.00 18.74 -3.78
CA MET A 91 16.36 18.54 -5.17
C MET A 91 16.02 19.75 -6.05
N VAL A 92 14.88 20.41 -5.82
CA VAL A 92 14.50 21.68 -6.50
C VAL A 92 15.41 22.85 -6.08
N LEU A 93 15.82 22.90 -4.81
CA LEU A 93 16.65 23.96 -4.27
C LEU A 93 18.12 23.84 -4.69
N ALA A 94 18.68 22.63 -4.63
CA ALA A 94 20.10 22.38 -4.84
C ALA A 94 20.45 21.88 -6.26
N GLY A 95 19.52 21.28 -6.98
CA GLY A 95 19.78 20.62 -8.28
C GLY A 95 19.15 21.30 -9.50
N GLY A 96 18.43 22.39 -9.31
CA GLY A 96 17.70 23.09 -10.38
C GLY A 96 18.61 23.83 -11.36
N THR A 97 19.08 23.16 -12.41
CA THR A 97 19.94 23.73 -13.48
C THR A 97 19.22 24.71 -14.42
N GLY A 98 17.89 24.88 -14.29
CA GLY A 98 17.09 25.77 -15.13
C GLY A 98 17.00 27.20 -14.59
N SER A 99 17.11 28.19 -15.48
CA SER A 99 16.97 29.64 -15.19
C SER A 99 15.54 30.07 -14.86
N ARG A 100 14.53 29.23 -15.17
CA ARG A 100 13.12 29.47 -14.85
C ARG A 100 12.61 28.46 -13.84
N ILE A 101 11.82 28.93 -12.87
CA ILE A 101 11.28 28.11 -11.78
C ILE A 101 10.45 26.92 -12.26
N TYR A 102 9.72 27.09 -13.37
CA TYR A 102 8.95 26.02 -14.01
C TYR A 102 9.83 24.81 -14.38
N ASN A 103 11.02 25.06 -14.96
CA ASN A 103 11.92 23.99 -15.37
C ASN A 103 12.48 23.21 -14.16
N ARG A 104 12.62 23.86 -12.99
CA ARG A 104 13.07 23.19 -11.77
C ARG A 104 12.05 22.19 -11.23
N PHE A 105 10.76 22.56 -11.29
CA PHE A 105 9.67 21.68 -10.87
C PHE A 105 9.35 20.58 -11.91
N ALA A 106 9.58 20.86 -13.19
CA ALA A 106 9.33 19.89 -14.27
C ALA A 106 10.41 18.81 -14.38
N SER A 107 11.69 19.13 -14.12
CA SER A 107 12.80 18.18 -14.28
C SER A 107 13.24 17.49 -13.01
N GLY A 108 12.71 17.87 -11.84
CA GLY A 108 13.03 17.20 -10.59
C GLY A 108 14.54 17.19 -10.28
N GLY A 109 15.20 18.36 -10.37
CA GLY A 109 16.55 18.61 -9.84
C GLY A 109 17.75 17.93 -10.49
N GLY A 110 17.70 17.67 -11.80
CA GLY A 110 18.89 17.72 -12.65
C GLY A 110 20.08 16.86 -12.18
N SER A 111 21.20 17.51 -11.82
CA SER A 111 22.46 16.84 -11.45
C SER A 111 22.35 15.97 -10.19
N ILE A 112 21.49 16.32 -9.23
CA ILE A 112 21.26 15.54 -8.00
C ILE A 112 20.72 14.15 -8.33
N THR A 113 19.92 14.04 -9.38
CA THR A 113 19.40 12.76 -9.86
C THR A 113 20.52 11.89 -10.43
N GLY A 114 21.55 12.48 -11.04
CA GLY A 114 22.75 11.76 -11.47
C GLY A 114 23.62 11.30 -10.30
N ASP A 115 23.79 12.15 -9.29
CA ASP A 115 24.69 11.90 -8.15
C ASP A 115 24.12 10.91 -7.13
N HIS A 116 22.79 10.87 -7.00
CA HIS A 116 22.12 10.08 -5.95
C HIS A 116 21.07 9.10 -6.49
N GLY A 117 20.82 9.09 -7.80
CA GLY A 117 19.94 8.15 -8.46
C GLY A 117 20.45 6.71 -8.38
N LEU A 118 19.53 5.75 -8.51
CA LEU A 118 19.90 4.34 -8.49
C LEU A 118 20.63 3.96 -9.79
N LEU A 119 21.95 3.75 -9.68
CA LEU A 119 22.82 3.30 -10.77
C LEU A 119 23.47 1.97 -10.35
N GLY A 120 23.43 0.96 -11.22
CA GLY A 120 23.90 -0.39 -10.89
C GLY A 120 25.42 -0.59 -11.01
N GLY A 121 26.11 0.22 -11.81
CA GLY A 121 27.55 0.03 -12.07
C GLY A 121 28.04 0.50 -13.42
N TRP A 122 27.14 0.66 -14.40
CA TRP A 122 27.46 1.22 -15.72
C TRP A 122 26.57 2.44 -15.95
N ALA A 123 27.21 3.60 -15.97
CA ALA A 123 26.55 4.88 -16.18
C ALA A 123 27.24 5.64 -17.32
N PRO A 124 26.71 5.58 -18.56
CA PRO A 124 27.25 6.37 -19.68
C PRO A 124 27.12 7.90 -19.47
N TYR A 125 26.43 8.34 -18.41
CA TYR A 125 26.18 9.74 -18.09
C TYR A 125 27.43 10.56 -17.71
N VAL A 126 28.58 9.93 -17.44
CA VAL A 126 29.81 10.63 -17.00
C VAL A 126 30.90 10.71 -18.07
N GLY A 127 30.63 10.29 -19.32
CA GLY A 127 31.56 10.45 -20.45
C GLY A 127 32.89 9.68 -20.35
N MET A 128 33.01 8.76 -19.40
CA MET A 128 34.14 7.85 -19.23
C MET A 128 33.58 6.46 -18.89
N ASP A 129 34.35 5.40 -19.13
CA ASP A 129 34.14 4.02 -18.66
C ASP A 129 34.21 3.92 -17.11
N ALA A 130 33.64 4.89 -16.42
CA ALA A 130 33.61 4.98 -14.98
C ALA A 130 32.54 4.02 -14.46
N VAL A 131 32.98 3.02 -13.70
CA VAL A 131 32.10 2.16 -12.92
C VAL A 131 31.57 3.00 -11.75
N VAL A 132 30.45 3.66 -11.96
CA VAL A 132 29.73 4.45 -10.95
C VAL A 132 28.41 3.74 -10.64
N GLY A 133 28.10 3.59 -9.36
CA GLY A 133 26.88 2.96 -8.90
C GLY A 133 27.09 1.97 -7.75
N VAL A 134 26.06 1.17 -7.50
CA VAL A 134 26.02 0.23 -6.38
C VAL A 134 27.17 -0.79 -6.48
N SER A 135 27.56 -1.22 -7.68
CA SER A 135 28.69 -2.14 -7.86
C SER A 135 30.06 -1.54 -7.51
N SER A 136 30.20 -0.21 -7.48
CA SER A 136 31.45 0.47 -7.10
C SER A 136 31.48 0.88 -5.63
N GLY A 137 30.51 0.45 -4.83
CA GLY A 137 30.44 0.74 -3.39
C GLY A 137 29.50 1.89 -3.02
N GLU A 138 28.79 2.47 -3.99
CA GLU A 138 27.82 3.55 -3.76
C GLU A 138 26.46 3.02 -3.28
N TRP A 139 26.48 2.20 -2.22
CA TRP A 139 25.31 1.51 -1.68
C TRP A 139 24.19 2.47 -1.27
N TRP A 140 24.53 3.70 -0.88
CA TRP A 140 23.55 4.72 -0.51
C TRP A 140 22.54 5.01 -1.63
N ARG A 141 22.92 4.78 -2.89
CA ARG A 141 22.04 4.94 -4.07
C ARG A 141 20.81 4.03 -4.06
N LEU A 142 20.88 2.88 -3.35
CA LEU A 142 19.72 2.01 -3.13
C LEU A 142 18.64 2.71 -2.31
N VAL A 143 19.05 3.56 -1.36
CA VAL A 143 18.14 4.27 -0.47
C VAL A 143 17.79 5.62 -1.07
N THR A 144 18.78 6.43 -1.47
CA THR A 144 18.54 7.78 -1.98
C THR A 144 17.75 7.78 -3.27
N GLY A 145 17.96 6.79 -4.15
CA GLY A 145 17.21 6.62 -5.39
C GLY A 145 15.70 6.49 -5.18
N GLY A 146 15.26 5.93 -4.05
CA GLY A 146 13.84 5.77 -3.73
C GLY A 146 13.10 7.06 -3.36
N PHE A 147 13.83 8.14 -3.02
CA PHE A 147 13.24 9.43 -2.64
C PHE A 147 13.38 10.50 -3.73
N LEU A 148 14.12 10.20 -4.81
CA LEU A 148 14.29 11.11 -5.93
C LEU A 148 13.10 11.01 -6.89
N HIS A 149 12.65 12.16 -7.40
CA HIS A 149 11.43 12.26 -8.19
C HIS A 149 11.67 13.12 -9.42
N GLY A 150 11.50 12.56 -10.62
CA GLY A 150 11.72 13.28 -11.89
C GLY A 150 10.81 14.50 -12.19
N GLY A 151 9.99 14.96 -11.25
CA GLY A 151 9.18 16.17 -11.41
C GLY A 151 7.98 16.24 -10.45
N LEU A 152 7.33 17.41 -10.40
CA LEU A 152 6.20 17.67 -9.51
C LEU A 152 5.01 16.73 -9.78
N LEU A 153 4.70 16.47 -11.05
CA LEU A 153 3.61 15.55 -11.42
C LEU A 153 3.91 14.12 -10.94
N HIS A 154 5.16 13.67 -11.10
CA HIS A 154 5.59 12.35 -10.64
C HIS A 154 5.50 12.22 -9.12
N LEU A 155 5.91 13.26 -8.39
CA LEU A 155 5.76 13.33 -6.92
C LEU A 155 4.28 13.24 -6.50
N VAL A 156 3.44 14.11 -7.06
CA VAL A 156 2.01 14.17 -6.68
C VAL A 156 1.31 12.85 -6.95
N PHE A 157 1.57 12.23 -8.10
CA PHE A 157 1.02 10.91 -8.43
C PHE A 157 1.43 9.83 -7.42
N ASN A 158 2.71 9.77 -7.05
CA ASN A 158 3.19 8.80 -6.05
C ASN A 158 2.58 9.06 -4.67
N MET A 159 2.49 10.33 -4.24
CA MET A 159 1.91 10.66 -2.94
C MET A 159 0.41 10.34 -2.88
N PHE A 160 -0.30 10.53 -4.00
CA PHE A 160 -1.70 10.13 -4.13
C PHE A 160 -1.88 8.61 -4.03
N LEU A 161 -1.04 7.83 -4.73
CA LEU A 161 -1.06 6.36 -4.62
C LEU A 161 -0.66 5.84 -3.24
N LEU A 162 0.26 6.52 -2.54
CA LEU A 162 0.65 6.16 -1.17
C LEU A 162 -0.45 6.45 -0.14
N TRP A 163 -1.32 7.42 -0.42
CA TRP A 163 -2.34 7.89 0.51
C TRP A 163 -3.68 7.14 0.41
N MET A 164 -4.02 6.65 -0.78
CA MET A 164 -5.22 5.83 -1.03
C MET A 164 -5.10 4.43 -0.44
#